data_AF-A0AAP8N4Q8-F1
#
_entry.id   AF-A0AAP8N4Q8-F1
#
_cell.length_a   1.000
_cell.length_b   1.000
_cell.length_c   1.000
_cell.angle_alpha   90.00
_cell.angle_beta   90.00
_cell.angle_gamma   90.00
#
_symmetry.space_group_name_H-M   'P 1'
#
loop_
_entity.id
_entity.type
_entity.pdbx_description
1 polymer ?
#
loop_
_entity_poly.entity_id
_entity_poly.type
_entity_poly.pdbx_seq_one_letter_code
_entity_poly.pdbx_strand_id
1 'polypeptide(L)' 'MRNIELTKRQTQILEIVKTNGPITGEHIADKLALTRATLRPDLAILTMTGFLEARPRVGYY' A
#
# COMPACT_ATOMS: atom_id res chain seq x y z
N MET A 1 -20.68 1.96 -9.70
CA MET A 1 -19.33 1.92 -9.12
C MET A 1 -18.34 1.92 -10.27
N ARG A 2 -17.33 2.80 -10.27
CA ARG A 2 -16.25 2.70 -11.28
C ARG A 2 -15.41 1.48 -10.92
N ASN A 3 -15.30 0.49 -11.80
CA ASN A 3 -14.35 -0.61 -11.64
C ASN A 3 -12.94 -0.03 -11.78
N ILE A 4 -12.28 0.23 -10.65
CA ILE A 4 -10.87 0.61 -10.63
C ILE A 4 -10.08 -0.69 -10.79
N GLU A 5 -9.38 -0.82 -11.91
CA GLU A 5 -8.46 -1.93 -12.14
C GLU A 5 -7.16 -1.64 -11.39
N LEU A 6 -6.79 -2.52 -10.46
CA LEU A 6 -5.56 -2.38 -9.70
C LEU A 6 -4.37 -2.80 -10.56
N THR A 7 -3.29 -2.01 -10.50
CA THR A 7 -2.04 -2.40 -11.14
C THR A 7 -1.43 -3.61 -10.43
N LYS A 8 -0.57 -4.35 -11.11
CA LYS A 8 0.16 -5.48 -10.50
C LYS A 8 0.89 -5.09 -9.20
N ARG A 9 1.49 -3.89 -9.16
CA ARG A 9 2.18 -3.39 -7.96
C ARG A 9 1.21 -3.05 -6.84
N GLN A 10 0.06 -2.45 -7.15
CA GLN A 10 -0.98 -2.16 -6.16
C GLN A 10 -1.51 -3.45 -5.54
N THR A 11 -1.78 -4.48 -6.34
CA THR A 11 -2.18 -5.80 -5.85
C THR A 11 -1.10 -6.42 -4.96
N GLN A 12 0.18 -6.32 -5.34
CA GLN A 12 1.29 -6.78 -4.50
C GLN A 12 1.37 -6.01 -3.16
N ILE A 13 1.16 -4.70 -3.17
CA ILE A 13 1.11 -3.90 -1.94
C ILE A 13 -0.02 -4.40 -1.03
N LEU A 14 -1.22 -4.65 -1.56
CA LEU A 14 -2.34 -5.16 -0.77
C LEU A 14 -2.03 -6.52 -0.15
N GLU A 15 -1.43 -7.44 -0.89
CA GLU A 15 -1.04 -8.75 -0.34
C GLU A 15 0.03 -8.62 0.75
N ILE A 16 0.99 -7.70 0.60
CA ILE A 16 1.99 -7.40 1.64
C ILE A 16 1.31 -6.88 2.90
N VAL A 17 0.41 -5.90 2.78
CA VAL A 17 -0.29 -5.33 3.94
C VAL A 17 -1.20 -6.37 4.60
N LYS A 18 -1.97 -7.13 3.82
CA LYS A 18 -2.82 -8.21 4.34
C LYS A 18 -2.03 -9.27 5.12
N THR A 19 -0.81 -9.57 4.68
CA THR A 19 0.04 -10.60 5.30
C THR A 19 0.84 -10.08 6.50
N ASN A 20 1.22 -8.80 6.51
CA ASN A 20 2.17 -8.23 7.48
C ASN A 20 1.60 -7.05 8.28
N GLY A 21 0.33 -6.72 8.12
CA GLY A 21 -0.31 -5.55 8.71
C GLY A 21 -0.43 -5.64 10.24
N PRO A 22 -0.31 -4.51 10.97
CA PRO A 22 0.05 -3.20 10.46
C PRO A 22 1.52 -3.09 10.00
N ILE A 23 1.74 -2.50 8.82
CA ILE A 23 3.07 -2.35 8.22
C ILE A 23 3.30 -0.93 7.67
N THR A 24 4.50 -0.37 7.87
CA THR A 24 4.85 0.98 7.41
C THR A 24 5.15 1.03 5.91
N GLY A 25 5.02 2.21 5.32
CA GLY A 25 5.37 2.44 3.91
C GLY A 25 6.86 2.16 3.61
N GLU A 26 7.76 2.42 4.56
CA GLU A 26 9.16 2.01 4.48
C GLU A 26 9.30 0.48 4.34
N HIS A 27 8.70 -0.31 5.22
CA HIS A 27 8.84 -1.77 5.17
C HIS A 27 8.17 -2.41 3.94
N ILE A 28 7.08 -1.84 3.43
CA ILE A 28 6.49 -2.26 2.15
C ILE A 28 7.49 -2.02 1.02
N ALA A 29 8.17 -0.87 1.03
CA ALA A 29 9.16 -0.51 0.02
C ALA A 29 10.37 -1.46 0.06
N ASP A 30 10.87 -1.79 1.25
CA ASP A 30 11.96 -2.75 1.44
C ASP A 30 11.63 -4.11 0.84
N LYS A 31 10.43 -4.64 1.08
CA LYS A 31 9.95 -5.92 0.54
C LYS A 31 9.83 -5.92 -0.99
N LEU A 32 9.62 -4.75 -1.60
CA LEU A 32 9.53 -4.58 -3.05
C LEU A 32 10.85 -4.12 -3.67
N ALA A 33 11.93 -3.97 -2.90
CA ALA A 33 13.20 -3.38 -3.31
C ALA A 33 13.03 -2.00 -3.97
N LEU A 34 12.16 -1.17 -3.40
CA LEU A 34 11.85 0.18 -3.84
C LEU A 34 12.07 1.18 -2.71
N THR A 35 12.03 2.48 -3.04
CA THR A 35 11.98 3.52 -2.02
C THR A 35 10.53 3.81 -1.62
N ARG A 36 10.31 4.25 -0.38
CA ARG A 36 8.98 4.73 0.05
C ARG A 36 8.45 5.85 -0.83
N ALA A 37 9.32 6.74 -1.33
CA ALA A 37 8.91 7.81 -2.23
C ALA A 37 8.31 7.26 -3.53
N THR A 38 8.86 6.16 -4.07
CA THR A 38 8.35 5.48 -5.25
C THR A 38 6.95 4.88 -5.04
N LEU A 39 6.66 4.38 -3.84
CA LEU A 39 5.35 3.78 -3.51
C LEU A 39 4.26 4.80 -3.17
N ARG A 40 4.61 6.06 -2.93
CA ARG A 40 3.66 7.09 -2.48
C ARG A 40 2.42 7.21 -3.35
N PRO A 41 2.49 7.19 -4.70
CA PRO A 41 1.31 7.26 -5.55
C PRO A 41 0.39 6.05 -5.38
N ASP A 42 0.94 4.84 -5.28
CA ASP A 42 0.13 3.62 -5.09
C ASP A 42 -0.54 3.60 -3.73
N LEU A 43 0.22 3.88 -2.66
CA LEU A 43 -0.31 3.94 -1.30
C LEU A 43 -1.39 5.01 -1.17
N ALA A 44 -1.22 6.16 -1.81
CA ALA A 44 -2.22 7.22 -1.84
C ALA A 44 -3.50 6.77 -2.55
N ILE A 45 -3.39 6.20 -3.75
CA ILE A 45 -4.54 5.70 -4.51
C ILE A 45 -5.29 4.62 -3.71
N LEU A 46 -4.56 3.64 -3.17
CA LEU A 46 -5.14 2.54 -2.39
C LEU A 46 -5.84 3.04 -1.11
N THR A 47 -5.28 4.06 -0.45
CA THR A 47 -5.93 4.66 0.73
C THR A 47 -7.18 5.46 0.32
N MET A 48 -7.08 6.31 -0.72
CA MET A 48 -8.19 7.16 -1.18
C MET A 48 -9.38 6.36 -1.73
N THR A 49 -9.12 5.18 -2.25
CA THR A 49 -10.13 4.26 -2.77
C THR A 49 -10.69 3.30 -1.73
N GLY A 50 -10.14 3.32 -0.51
CA GLY A 50 -10.59 2.49 0.62
C GLY A 50 -10.06 1.06 0.62
N PHE A 51 -9.08 0.72 -0.21
CA PHE A 51 -8.41 -0.59 -0.17
C PHE A 51 -7.40 -0.71 0.98
N LEU A 52 -6.86 0.41 1.46
CA LEU A 52 -5.96 0.47 2.61
C LEU A 52 -6.46 1.47 3.65
N GLU A 53 -6.25 1.16 4.93
CA GLU A 53 -6.42 2.13 6.01
C GLU A 53 -5.04 2.59 6.51
N ALA A 54 -4.76 3.89 6.45
CA ALA A 54 -3.52 4.47 6.97
C ALA A 54 -3.72 5.01 8.38
N ARG A 55 -2.88 4.59 9.33
CA ARG A 55 -2.86 5.11 10.70
C ARG A 55 -1.54 5.83 11.03
N PRO A 56 -1.58 7.07 11.57
CA PRO A 56 -0.38 7.79 11.95
C PRO A 56 0.49 6.98 12.91
N ARG A 57 1.80 6.93 12.65
CA ARG A 57 2.80 6.20 13.46
C ARG A 57 2.62 4.68 13.55
N VAL A 58 1.68 4.10 12.81
CA VAL A 58 1.42 2.66 12.82
C VAL A 58 1.67 2.05 11.45
N GLY A 59 1.14 2.65 10.38
CA GLY A 59 1.29 2.15 9.02
C GLY A 59 -0.05 1.86 8.36
N TYR A 60 -0.07 0.86 7.48
CA TYR A 60 -1.22 0.46 6.68
C TYR A 60 -1.81 -0.86 7.18
N TYR A 61 -3.14 -0.96 7.08
CA TYR A 61 -3.95 -2.15 7.33
C TYR A 61 -4.71 -2.55 6.07
#